data_AF-A0A4Q6GPC2-F1
#
_entry.id   AF-A0A4Q6GPC2-F1
#
_cell.length_a   1.000
_cell.length_b   1.000
_cell.length_c   1.000
_cell.angle_alpha   90.00
_cell.angle_beta   90.00
_cell.angle_gamma   90.00
#
_symmetry.space_group_name_H-M   'P 1'
#
loop_
_entity.id
_entity.type
_entity.pdbx_description
1 polymer ?
#
loop_
_entity_poly.entity_id
_entity_poly.type
_entity_poly.pdbx_seq_one_letter_code
_entity_poly.pdbx_strand_id
1 'polypeptide(L)'
;MTTLSDLNTVDTGAFVEALRGIYEHSPWISERAASLRPFASVAALKQALQAVVTQAGENEQLSLLRAHPELAGKAAIAGELTAESTGEQAASGLNLCSAEEYALLHALNAQYNEKFGFPFILAVKGPTGRGLTRTAIIATFTRRLGNTRVDELHECLRQVHRIAEIRLNDLLDVQHLFGSQVMDWAETLGTISDSPENLTCAYMTPAHQRTASQLRDWMREAGMDAQIDAVGNVVGRYAAGQPDAKTLITGSHYDTVRNGGKYDGRLGILLPIALVRHLNERGERLPFHLEVIGFAEEEGVRFRSTFLGSSAITGRFDPVLLDQQDSEGVSMRTALAAAGHDPADIKAIARDPASLLGFVEVHIEQGPVLLERGLPVGVV
;
A
#
# COMPACT_ATOMS: atom_id res chain seq x y z
N MET A 1 -12.76 -22.96 -13.40
CA MET A 1 -11.89 -21.98 -12.74
C MET A 1 -10.84 -22.78 -12.00
N THR A 2 -9.56 -22.49 -12.19
CA THR A 2 -8.47 -23.25 -11.59
C THR A 2 -8.36 -22.88 -10.12
N THR A 3 -8.27 -23.86 -9.22
CA THR A 3 -8.03 -23.61 -7.79
C THR A 3 -6.60 -23.97 -7.40
N LEU A 4 -6.14 -23.44 -6.26
CA LEU A 4 -4.84 -23.86 -5.69
C LEU A 4 -4.80 -25.37 -5.40
N SER A 5 -5.93 -25.95 -4.97
CA SER A 5 -6.05 -27.38 -4.72
C SER A 5 -5.85 -28.20 -6.00
N ASP A 6 -6.40 -27.74 -7.12
CA ASP A 6 -6.19 -28.38 -8.43
C ASP A 6 -4.70 -28.33 -8.79
N LEU A 7 -4.07 -27.16 -8.70
CA LEU A 7 -2.63 -26.99 -8.98
C LEU A 7 -1.73 -27.89 -8.10
N ASN A 8 -2.12 -28.12 -6.85
CA ASN A 8 -1.37 -28.97 -5.93
C ASN A 8 -1.47 -30.48 -6.24
N THR A 9 -2.48 -30.91 -6.99
CA THR A 9 -2.81 -32.33 -7.16
C THR A 9 -2.61 -32.87 -8.58
N VAL A 10 -2.62 -32.00 -9.60
CA VAL A 10 -2.34 -32.39 -10.99
C VAL A 10 -0.90 -32.84 -11.21
N ASP A 11 -0.64 -33.61 -12.26
CA ASP A 11 0.73 -33.96 -12.65
C ASP A 11 1.55 -32.72 -13.08
N THR A 12 2.87 -32.87 -13.21
CA THR A 12 3.77 -31.76 -13.55
C THR A 12 3.46 -31.13 -14.91
N GLY A 13 3.08 -31.90 -15.92
CA GLY A 13 2.76 -31.36 -17.24
C GLY A 13 1.50 -30.50 -17.20
N ALA A 14 0.46 -31.00 -16.53
CA ALA A 14 -0.78 -30.25 -16.31
C ALA A 14 -0.57 -28.99 -15.44
N PHE A 15 0.34 -29.03 -14.45
CA PHE A 15 0.69 -27.85 -13.66
C PHE A 15 1.36 -26.76 -14.50
N VAL A 16 2.33 -27.14 -15.34
CA VAL A 16 3.03 -26.22 -16.25
C VAL A 16 2.04 -25.61 -17.25
N GLU A 17 1.13 -26.43 -17.79
CA GLU A 17 0.09 -25.98 -18.70
C GLU A 17 -0.88 -24.99 -18.04
N ALA A 18 -1.34 -25.29 -16.82
CA ALA A 18 -2.26 -24.42 -16.09
C ALA A 18 -1.64 -23.04 -15.77
N LEU A 19 -0.31 -22.98 -15.64
CA LEU A 19 0.44 -21.73 -15.42
C LEU A 19 1.05 -21.14 -16.69
N ARG A 20 0.64 -21.62 -17.87
CA ARG A 20 1.06 -21.06 -19.17
C ARG A 20 0.70 -19.57 -19.21
N GLY A 21 1.66 -18.75 -19.64
CA GLY A 21 1.45 -17.31 -19.79
C GLY A 21 1.56 -16.50 -18.49
N ILE A 22 1.70 -17.13 -17.31
CA ILE A 22 1.95 -16.38 -16.07
C ILE A 22 3.26 -15.58 -16.14
N TYR A 23 4.32 -16.21 -16.66
CA TYR A 23 5.54 -15.54 -17.07
C TYR A 23 5.68 -15.65 -18.58
N GLU A 24 5.94 -14.52 -19.26
CA GLU A 24 5.95 -14.44 -20.72
C GLU A 24 6.95 -15.43 -21.33
N HIS A 25 6.44 -16.35 -22.16
CA HIS A 25 7.21 -17.40 -22.85
C HIS A 25 8.28 -18.13 -22.01
N SER A 26 8.05 -18.29 -20.70
CA SER A 26 9.06 -18.79 -19.74
C SER A 26 8.55 -19.98 -18.91
N PRO A 27 8.28 -21.15 -19.52
CA PRO A 27 7.72 -22.32 -18.82
C PRO A 27 8.67 -22.94 -17.80
N TRP A 28 9.99 -22.71 -17.94
CA TRP A 28 11.01 -23.21 -17.00
C TRP A 28 10.74 -22.79 -15.54
N ILE A 29 10.02 -21.68 -15.34
CA ILE A 29 9.67 -21.17 -14.01
C ILE A 29 8.65 -22.08 -13.34
N SER A 30 7.56 -22.43 -14.03
CA SER A 30 6.55 -23.36 -13.52
C SER A 30 7.09 -24.79 -13.48
N GLU A 31 7.94 -25.20 -14.42
CA GLU A 31 8.62 -26.51 -14.40
C GLU A 31 9.45 -26.71 -13.12
N ARG A 32 10.27 -25.72 -12.75
CA ARG A 32 11.07 -25.79 -11.51
C ARG A 32 10.20 -25.70 -10.25
N ALA A 33 9.22 -24.79 -10.24
CA ALA A 33 8.32 -24.61 -9.11
C ALA A 33 7.43 -25.84 -8.85
N ALA A 34 7.15 -26.67 -9.86
CA ALA A 34 6.30 -27.86 -9.71
C ALA A 34 6.82 -28.82 -8.62
N SER A 35 8.13 -28.87 -8.39
CA SER A 35 8.79 -29.69 -7.37
C SER A 35 8.60 -29.18 -5.93
N LEU A 36 8.16 -27.93 -5.77
CA LEU A 36 7.95 -27.27 -4.46
C LEU A 36 6.53 -27.46 -3.92
N ARG A 37 5.68 -28.20 -4.65
CA ARG A 37 4.31 -28.52 -4.24
C ARG A 37 4.28 -29.54 -3.09
N PRO A 38 3.23 -29.53 -2.25
CA PRO A 38 2.06 -28.65 -2.31
C PRO A 38 2.33 -27.26 -1.70
N PHE A 39 1.69 -26.23 -2.26
CA PHE A 39 1.72 -24.88 -1.71
C PHE A 39 0.62 -24.69 -0.67
N ALA A 40 0.97 -24.13 0.49
CA ALA A 40 0.02 -23.90 1.58
C ALA A 40 -0.99 -22.77 1.29
N SER A 41 -0.64 -21.84 0.41
CA SER A 41 -1.49 -20.70 0.03
C SER A 41 -1.12 -20.17 -1.35
N VAL A 42 -1.98 -19.32 -1.92
CA VAL A 42 -1.66 -18.63 -3.19
C VAL A 42 -0.43 -17.73 -3.02
N ALA A 43 -0.24 -17.14 -1.84
CA ALA A 43 0.98 -16.37 -1.54
C ALA A 43 2.23 -17.26 -1.56
N ALA A 44 2.16 -18.49 -1.06
CA ALA A 44 3.26 -19.45 -1.12
C ALA A 44 3.59 -19.87 -2.57
N LEU A 45 2.58 -20.08 -3.41
CA LEU A 45 2.79 -20.33 -4.85
C LEU A 45 3.49 -19.13 -5.52
N LYS A 46 3.03 -17.91 -5.27
CA LYS A 46 3.65 -16.68 -5.80
C LYS A 46 5.10 -16.56 -5.38
N GLN A 47 5.40 -16.73 -4.09
CA GLN A 47 6.76 -16.68 -3.56
C GLN A 47 7.66 -17.77 -4.15
N ALA A 48 7.14 -18.99 -4.33
CA ALA A 48 7.89 -20.08 -4.96
C ALA A 48 8.28 -19.73 -6.41
N LEU A 49 7.35 -19.19 -7.19
CA LEU A 49 7.63 -18.76 -8.56
C LEU A 49 8.63 -17.58 -8.61
N GLN A 50 8.50 -16.61 -7.70
CA GLN A 50 9.46 -15.50 -7.58
C GLN A 50 10.86 -16.02 -7.24
N ALA A 51 10.96 -16.90 -6.24
CA ALA A 51 12.22 -17.47 -5.80
C ALA A 51 12.95 -18.23 -6.92
N VAL A 52 12.21 -18.97 -7.77
CA VAL A 52 12.78 -19.64 -8.94
C VAL A 52 13.47 -18.66 -9.90
N VAL A 53 12.89 -17.48 -10.12
CA VAL A 53 13.49 -16.43 -10.97
C VAL A 53 14.66 -15.75 -10.26
N THR A 54 14.50 -15.38 -9.00
CA THR A 54 15.55 -14.72 -8.21
C THR A 54 16.81 -15.58 -8.10
N GLN A 55 16.65 -16.91 -8.00
CA GLN A 55 17.77 -17.86 -7.91
C GLN A 55 18.33 -18.27 -9.28
N ALA A 56 17.66 -17.94 -10.39
CA ALA A 56 18.14 -18.23 -11.73
C ALA A 56 19.37 -17.37 -12.08
N GLY A 57 20.21 -17.87 -12.99
CA GLY A 57 21.36 -17.10 -13.46
C GLY A 57 20.93 -15.87 -14.27
N GLU A 58 21.77 -14.83 -14.31
CA GLU A 58 21.47 -13.56 -15.01
C GLU A 58 21.04 -13.79 -16.47
N ASN A 59 21.62 -14.78 -17.17
CA ASN A 59 21.24 -15.10 -18.54
C ASN A 59 19.77 -15.56 -18.67
N GLU A 60 19.26 -16.34 -17.73
CA GLU A 60 17.86 -16.79 -17.71
C GLU A 60 16.92 -15.65 -17.35
N GLN A 61 17.32 -14.82 -16.39
CA GLN A 61 16.60 -13.59 -16.04
C GLN A 61 16.51 -12.63 -17.24
N LEU A 62 17.62 -12.38 -17.95
CA LEU A 62 17.63 -11.55 -19.15
C LEU A 62 16.80 -12.16 -20.28
N SER A 63 16.79 -13.48 -20.41
CA SER A 63 15.94 -14.18 -21.39
C SER A 63 14.46 -14.00 -21.07
N LEU A 64 14.09 -14.09 -19.78
CA LEU A 64 12.74 -13.76 -19.31
C LEU A 64 12.36 -12.31 -19.62
N LEU A 65 13.24 -11.34 -19.33
CA LEU A 65 12.95 -9.93 -19.63
C LEU A 65 12.77 -9.71 -21.13
N ARG A 66 13.65 -10.28 -21.97
CA ARG A 66 13.58 -10.14 -23.44
C ARG A 66 12.41 -10.86 -24.08
N ALA A 67 11.79 -11.81 -23.39
CA ALA A 67 10.56 -12.45 -23.85
C ALA A 67 9.34 -11.51 -23.76
N HIS A 68 9.42 -10.43 -22.97
CA HIS A 68 8.32 -9.47 -22.85
C HIS A 68 8.25 -8.54 -24.06
N PRO A 69 7.05 -8.30 -24.61
CA PRO A 69 6.87 -7.35 -25.69
C PRO A 69 7.10 -5.92 -25.19
N GLU A 70 7.61 -5.06 -26.07
CA GLU A 70 7.73 -3.63 -25.79
C GLU A 70 6.36 -2.96 -25.64
N LEU A 71 6.28 -2.03 -24.68
CA LEU A 71 5.11 -1.17 -24.52
C LEU A 71 4.97 -0.24 -25.73
N ALA A 72 3.79 -0.25 -26.37
CA ALA A 72 3.51 0.46 -27.62
C ALA A 72 4.51 0.14 -28.77
N GLY A 73 5.13 -1.05 -28.73
CA GLY A 73 6.07 -1.52 -29.75
C GLY A 73 5.41 -2.03 -31.03
N LYS A 74 6.23 -2.47 -31.99
CA LYS A 74 5.76 -2.92 -33.31
C LYS A 74 4.75 -4.07 -33.24
N ALA A 75 4.93 -5.01 -32.31
CA ALA A 75 4.01 -6.13 -32.09
C ALA A 75 2.61 -5.66 -31.65
N ALA A 76 2.53 -4.57 -30.86
CA ALA A 76 1.26 -3.98 -30.45
C ALA A 76 0.50 -3.38 -31.65
N ILE A 77 1.23 -2.75 -32.58
CA ILE A 77 0.66 -2.19 -33.81
C ILE A 77 0.19 -3.29 -34.76
N ALA A 78 0.99 -4.35 -34.89
CA ALA A 78 0.72 -5.47 -35.77
C ALA A 78 -0.39 -6.39 -35.23
N GLY A 79 -0.83 -6.20 -33.98
CA GLY A 79 -1.81 -7.08 -33.34
C GLY A 79 -1.25 -8.47 -33.01
N GLU A 80 0.08 -8.57 -32.84
CA GLU A 80 0.82 -9.83 -32.63
C GLU A 80 1.13 -10.13 -31.16
N LEU A 81 0.55 -9.35 -30.23
CA LEU A 81 0.69 -9.57 -28.79
C LEU A 81 -0.05 -10.84 -28.33
N THR A 82 0.44 -11.45 -27.25
CA THR A 82 -0.32 -12.48 -26.52
C THR A 82 -1.66 -11.92 -26.02
N ALA A 83 -2.64 -12.79 -25.77
CA ALA A 83 -3.97 -12.37 -25.32
C ALA A 83 -3.88 -11.59 -24.00
N GLU A 84 -3.00 -12.04 -23.10
CA GLU A 84 -2.67 -11.40 -21.82
C GLU A 84 -2.08 -10.00 -22.04
N SER A 85 -1.04 -9.88 -22.87
CA SER A 85 -0.37 -8.61 -23.15
C SER A 85 -1.29 -7.60 -23.84
N THR A 86 -2.19 -8.07 -24.72
CA THR A 86 -3.18 -7.22 -25.40
C THR A 86 -4.14 -6.59 -24.39
N GLY A 87 -4.69 -7.38 -23.47
CA GLY A 87 -5.60 -6.89 -22.43
C GLY A 87 -4.92 -5.92 -21.46
N GLU A 88 -3.66 -6.20 -21.10
CA GLU A 88 -2.85 -5.35 -20.21
C GLU A 88 -2.59 -3.96 -20.82
N GLN A 89 -2.16 -3.88 -22.08
CA GLN A 89 -1.85 -2.59 -22.72
C GLN A 89 -3.11 -1.79 -23.07
N ALA A 90 -4.20 -2.44 -23.48
CA ALA A 90 -5.47 -1.77 -23.79
C ALA A 90 -6.07 -1.04 -22.58
N ALA A 91 -6.00 -1.66 -21.39
CA ALA A 91 -6.51 -1.08 -20.14
C ALA A 91 -5.81 0.23 -19.73
N SER A 92 -4.62 0.50 -20.27
CA SER A 92 -3.82 1.69 -19.95
C SER A 92 -3.92 2.79 -21.01
N GLY A 93 -4.82 2.62 -21.99
CA GLY A 93 -5.08 3.60 -23.05
C GLY A 93 -3.91 3.84 -24.00
N LEU A 94 -2.93 2.92 -24.03
CA LEU A 94 -1.75 3.00 -24.93
C LEU A 94 -2.14 2.82 -26.40
N ASN A 95 -3.27 2.19 -26.67
CA ASN A 95 -3.91 2.11 -28.00
C ASN A 95 -4.50 3.44 -28.48
N LEU A 96 -4.55 4.47 -27.62
CA LEU A 96 -5.14 5.79 -27.90
C LEU A 96 -4.11 6.93 -27.84
N CYS A 97 -2.81 6.62 -27.92
CA CYS A 97 -1.75 7.64 -27.88
C CYS A 97 -1.88 8.66 -29.02
N SER A 98 -1.58 9.93 -28.72
CA SER A 98 -1.32 10.93 -29.76
C SER A 98 -0.05 10.58 -30.55
N ALA A 99 0.13 11.16 -31.73
CA ALA A 99 1.34 10.97 -32.52
C ALA A 99 2.61 11.40 -31.76
N GLU A 100 2.52 12.47 -30.95
CA GLU A 100 3.61 12.97 -30.13
C GLU A 100 3.94 12.02 -28.96
N GLU A 101 2.93 11.54 -28.24
CA GLU A 101 3.10 10.55 -27.16
C GLU A 101 3.74 9.26 -27.71
N TYR A 102 3.31 8.84 -28.90
CA TYR A 102 3.85 7.68 -29.57
C TYR A 102 5.32 7.88 -29.98
N ALA A 103 5.66 9.01 -30.60
CA ALA A 103 7.04 9.34 -30.95
C ALA A 103 7.95 9.39 -29.71
N LEU A 104 7.44 9.93 -28.60
CA LEU A 104 8.14 9.94 -27.32
C LEU A 104 8.38 8.53 -26.78
N LEU A 105 7.37 7.66 -26.76
CA LEU A 105 7.52 6.27 -26.31
C LEU A 105 8.51 5.48 -27.18
N HIS A 106 8.52 5.70 -28.50
CA HIS A 106 9.51 5.10 -29.41
C HIS A 106 10.94 5.57 -29.11
N ALA A 107 11.12 6.88 -28.90
CA ALA A 107 12.42 7.43 -28.55
C ALA A 107 12.91 6.90 -27.19
N LEU A 108 12.01 6.74 -26.21
CA LEU A 108 12.32 6.16 -24.90
C LEU A 108 12.68 4.68 -25.00
N ASN A 109 11.92 3.87 -25.75
CA ASN A 109 12.24 2.47 -26.01
C ASN A 109 13.63 2.31 -26.66
N ALA A 110 13.97 3.14 -27.65
CA ALA A 110 15.28 3.09 -28.29
C ALA A 110 16.42 3.37 -27.30
N GLN A 111 16.33 4.46 -26.53
CA GLN A 111 17.34 4.84 -25.53
C GLN A 111 17.47 3.79 -24.42
N TYR A 112 16.34 3.23 -23.99
CA TYR A 112 16.30 2.23 -22.93
C TYR A 112 16.95 0.92 -23.37
N ASN A 113 16.63 0.43 -24.56
CA ASN A 113 17.25 -0.77 -25.11
C ASN A 113 18.75 -0.59 -25.34
N GLU A 114 19.18 0.57 -25.85
CA GLU A 114 20.60 0.90 -26.01
C GLU A 114 21.34 0.86 -24.66
N LYS A 115 20.74 1.43 -23.61
CA LYS A 115 21.35 1.52 -22.28
C LYS A 115 21.37 0.19 -21.53
N PHE A 116 20.28 -0.56 -21.55
CA PHE A 116 20.09 -1.71 -20.65
C PHE A 116 20.16 -3.07 -21.34
N GLY A 117 19.85 -3.14 -22.65
CA GLY A 117 19.89 -4.37 -23.44
C GLY A 117 18.72 -5.34 -23.21
N PHE A 118 17.61 -4.85 -22.66
CA PHE A 118 16.34 -5.54 -22.46
C PHE A 118 15.19 -4.51 -22.52
N PRO A 119 13.93 -4.93 -22.80
CA PRO A 119 12.81 -4.02 -22.97
C PRO A 119 12.38 -3.37 -21.64
N PHE A 120 11.76 -2.19 -21.74
CA PHE A 120 11.13 -1.56 -20.59
C PHE A 120 9.84 -2.30 -20.22
N ILE A 121 9.80 -2.80 -18.98
CA ILE A 121 8.68 -3.60 -18.47
C ILE A 121 8.03 -2.87 -17.29
N LEU A 122 6.71 -2.75 -17.31
CA LEU A 122 5.91 -2.13 -16.27
C LEU A 122 4.58 -2.89 -16.13
N ALA A 123 4.16 -3.18 -14.91
CA ALA A 123 2.85 -3.78 -14.64
C ALA A 123 1.74 -2.73 -14.84
N VAL A 124 1.32 -2.55 -16.09
CA VAL A 124 0.47 -1.42 -16.50
C VAL A 124 -0.94 -1.45 -15.92
N LYS A 125 -1.47 -2.62 -15.49
CA LYS A 125 -2.72 -2.71 -14.71
C LYS A 125 -2.63 -1.98 -13.35
N GLY A 126 -1.42 -1.71 -12.85
CA GLY A 126 -1.17 -0.94 -11.64
C GLY A 126 -1.53 -1.68 -10.34
N PRO A 127 -1.40 -1.01 -9.19
CA PRO A 127 -1.67 -1.62 -7.88
C PRO A 127 -3.17 -1.83 -7.62
N THR A 128 -4.04 -1.01 -8.21
CA THR A 128 -5.51 -1.05 -8.05
C THR A 128 -6.22 -1.93 -9.07
N GLY A 129 -5.52 -2.41 -10.11
CA GLY A 129 -6.12 -3.11 -11.26
C GLY A 129 -6.85 -2.19 -12.25
N ARG A 130 -6.95 -0.88 -11.97
CA ARG A 130 -7.64 0.11 -12.85
C ARG A 130 -6.81 0.57 -14.04
N GLY A 131 -5.54 0.16 -14.14
CA GLY A 131 -4.61 0.66 -15.16
C GLY A 131 -3.87 1.91 -14.70
N LEU A 132 -2.62 2.05 -15.15
CA LEU A 132 -1.83 3.27 -15.03
C LEU A 132 -2.21 4.22 -16.17
N THR A 133 -2.26 5.52 -15.86
CA THR A 133 -2.44 6.52 -16.90
C THR A 133 -1.21 6.59 -17.80
N ARG A 134 -1.39 6.98 -19.07
CA ARG A 134 -0.27 7.18 -20.00
C ARG A 134 0.78 8.14 -19.44
N THR A 135 0.35 9.24 -18.82
CA THR A 135 1.24 10.20 -18.16
C THR A 135 2.06 9.53 -17.06
N ALA A 136 1.46 8.67 -16.24
CA ALA A 136 2.18 7.93 -15.20
C ALA A 136 3.17 6.91 -15.78
N ILE A 137 2.81 6.25 -16.90
CA ILE A 137 3.71 5.33 -17.62
C ILE A 137 4.92 6.08 -18.15
N ILE A 138 4.71 7.18 -18.90
CA ILE A 138 5.78 8.01 -19.47
C ILE A 138 6.67 8.57 -18.36
N ALA A 139 6.09 9.11 -17.28
CA ALA A 139 6.86 9.62 -16.14
C ALA A 139 7.72 8.53 -15.48
N THR A 140 7.16 7.31 -15.33
CA THR A 140 7.88 6.16 -14.78
C THR A 140 9.01 5.72 -15.70
N PHE A 141 8.77 5.71 -17.01
CA PHE A 141 9.74 5.36 -18.04
C PHE A 141 10.91 6.35 -18.00
N THR A 142 10.63 7.66 -18.09
CA THR A 142 11.64 8.72 -18.02
C THR A 142 12.47 8.65 -16.74
N ARG A 143 11.82 8.44 -15.58
CA ARG A 143 12.54 8.30 -14.30
C ARG A 143 13.48 7.09 -14.31
N ARG A 144 13.00 5.92 -14.74
CA ARG A 144 13.77 4.67 -14.74
C ARG A 144 14.90 4.66 -15.75
N LEU A 145 14.83 5.46 -16.80
CA LEU A 145 15.97 5.69 -17.70
C LEU A 145 17.17 6.29 -16.95
N GLY A 146 16.97 6.94 -15.80
CA GLY A 146 18.02 7.44 -14.92
C GLY A 146 18.76 6.37 -14.10
N ASN A 147 18.23 5.14 -14.00
CA ASN A 147 18.78 4.09 -13.15
C ASN A 147 20.13 3.55 -13.64
N THR A 148 20.87 2.88 -12.76
CA THR A 148 21.99 2.01 -13.15
C THR A 148 21.46 0.73 -13.79
N ARG A 149 22.28 0.00 -14.56
CA ARG A 149 21.84 -1.26 -15.17
C ARG A 149 21.45 -2.31 -14.14
N VAL A 150 22.14 -2.35 -13.00
CA VAL A 150 21.86 -3.33 -11.92
C VAL A 150 20.53 -3.01 -11.25
N ASP A 151 20.32 -1.75 -10.87
CA ASP A 151 19.05 -1.33 -10.25
C ASP A 151 17.87 -1.55 -11.19
N GLU A 152 18.07 -1.27 -12.48
CA GLU A 152 17.03 -1.43 -13.48
C GLU A 152 16.71 -2.90 -13.79
N LEU A 153 17.71 -3.80 -13.74
CA LEU A 153 17.47 -5.23 -13.83
C LEU A 153 16.57 -5.71 -12.69
N HIS A 154 16.87 -5.30 -11.45
CA HIS A 154 16.06 -5.65 -10.27
C HIS A 154 14.65 -5.07 -10.36
N GLU A 155 14.52 -3.80 -10.76
CA GLU A 155 13.20 -3.16 -10.95
C GLU A 155 12.39 -3.85 -12.05
N CYS A 156 13.01 -4.23 -13.18
CA CYS A 156 12.33 -4.99 -14.23
C CYS A 156 11.84 -6.36 -13.72
N LEU A 157 12.67 -7.11 -13.00
CA LEU A 157 12.24 -8.38 -12.40
C LEU A 157 11.08 -8.19 -11.43
N ARG A 158 11.10 -7.13 -10.61
CA ARG A 158 9.98 -6.77 -9.72
C ARG A 158 8.69 -6.49 -10.50
N GLN A 159 8.78 -5.81 -11.64
CA GLN A 159 7.63 -5.54 -12.51
C GLN A 159 7.10 -6.83 -13.16
N VAL A 160 7.98 -7.73 -13.61
CA VAL A 160 7.60 -9.06 -14.11
C VAL A 160 6.88 -9.87 -13.03
N HIS A 161 7.38 -9.86 -11.79
CA HIS A 161 6.71 -10.51 -10.67
C HIS A 161 5.33 -9.91 -10.38
N ARG A 162 5.17 -8.60 -10.56
CA ARG A 162 3.87 -7.95 -10.41
C ARG A 162 2.90 -8.32 -11.53
N ILE A 163 3.38 -8.43 -12.77
CA ILE A 163 2.58 -8.94 -13.90
C ILE A 163 2.14 -10.37 -13.63
N ALA A 164 3.08 -11.25 -13.26
CA ALA A 164 2.80 -12.64 -12.93
C ALA A 164 1.80 -12.77 -11.77
N GLU A 165 1.91 -11.93 -10.74
CA GLU A 165 0.94 -11.89 -9.64
C GLU A 165 -0.47 -11.55 -10.14
N ILE A 166 -0.61 -10.55 -11.01
CA ILE A 166 -1.91 -10.15 -11.54
C ILE A 166 -2.51 -11.27 -12.38
N ARG A 167 -1.72 -11.90 -13.26
CA ARG A 167 -2.16 -13.05 -14.06
C ARG A 167 -2.54 -14.25 -13.19
N LEU A 168 -1.80 -14.51 -12.12
CA LEU A 168 -2.14 -15.57 -11.15
C LEU A 168 -3.43 -15.27 -10.40
N ASN A 169 -3.65 -14.01 -10.02
CA ASN A 169 -4.89 -13.61 -9.37
C ASN A 169 -6.08 -13.80 -10.32
N ASP A 170 -5.95 -13.44 -11.60
CA ASP A 170 -6.98 -13.65 -12.62
C ASP A 170 -7.26 -15.16 -12.82
N LEU A 171 -6.22 -16.00 -12.86
CA LEU A 171 -6.34 -17.45 -13.01
C LEU A 171 -7.04 -18.13 -11.82
N LEU A 172 -6.71 -17.70 -10.61
CA LEU A 172 -7.14 -18.29 -9.35
C LEU A 172 -8.32 -17.55 -8.69
N ASP A 173 -8.88 -16.56 -9.37
CA ASP A 173 -9.96 -15.68 -8.90
C ASP A 173 -9.68 -15.05 -7.52
N VAL A 174 -8.45 -14.54 -7.35
CA VAL A 174 -8.05 -13.88 -6.11
C VAL A 174 -8.57 -12.45 -6.12
N GLN A 175 -9.50 -12.17 -5.20
CA GLN A 175 -10.07 -10.84 -5.00
C GLN A 175 -9.30 -10.06 -3.93
N HIS A 176 -8.91 -8.83 -4.24
CA HIS A 176 -8.32 -7.90 -3.27
C HIS A 176 -9.42 -7.09 -2.59
N LEU A 177 -9.81 -7.50 -1.38
CA LEU A 177 -10.96 -6.93 -0.68
C LEU A 177 -10.74 -5.50 -0.18
N PHE A 178 -9.52 -5.15 0.23
CA PHE A 178 -9.27 -3.90 0.99
C PHE A 178 -8.35 -2.91 0.26
N GLY A 179 -7.37 -3.41 -0.49
CA GLY A 179 -6.22 -2.62 -0.94
C GLY A 179 -6.59 -1.41 -1.80
N SER A 180 -7.55 -1.55 -2.72
CA SER A 180 -7.99 -0.45 -3.59
C SER A 180 -8.62 0.70 -2.80
N GLN A 181 -9.52 0.38 -1.87
CA GLN A 181 -10.19 1.38 -1.02
C GLN A 181 -9.19 2.10 -0.09
N VAL A 182 -8.25 1.35 0.50
CA VAL A 182 -7.19 1.93 1.36
C VAL A 182 -6.33 2.90 0.57
N MET A 183 -5.94 2.55 -0.66
CA MET A 183 -5.18 3.46 -1.52
C MET A 183 -6.00 4.70 -1.92
N ASP A 184 -7.27 4.55 -2.28
CA ASP A 184 -8.15 5.68 -2.62
C ASP A 184 -8.31 6.66 -1.44
N TRP A 185 -8.42 6.13 -0.21
CA TRP A 185 -8.42 6.95 1.01
C TRP A 185 -7.07 7.63 1.24
N ALA A 186 -5.95 6.94 1.01
CA ALA A 186 -4.62 7.54 1.13
C ALA A 186 -4.41 8.68 0.11
N GLU A 187 -4.91 8.54 -1.12
CA GLU A 187 -4.92 9.64 -2.10
C GLU A 187 -5.74 10.82 -1.58
N THR A 188 -6.93 10.55 -1.05
CA THR A 188 -7.82 11.58 -0.52
C THR A 188 -7.15 12.36 0.62
N LEU A 189 -6.60 11.66 1.63
CA LEU A 189 -5.87 12.31 2.72
C LEU A 189 -4.60 13.03 2.24
N GLY A 190 -3.95 12.51 1.18
CA GLY A 190 -2.79 13.15 0.56
C GLY A 190 -3.08 14.54 -0.01
N THR A 191 -4.34 14.86 -0.31
CA THR A 191 -4.76 16.20 -0.76
C THR A 191 -4.99 17.20 0.38
N ILE A 192 -5.11 16.73 1.62
CA ILE A 192 -5.35 17.57 2.79
C ILE A 192 -3.99 17.96 3.39
N SER A 193 -3.51 19.14 2.98
CA SER A 193 -2.18 19.63 3.33
C SER A 193 -2.17 21.09 3.77
N ASP A 194 -1.20 21.43 4.63
CA ASP A 194 -0.79 22.79 4.99
C ASP A 194 0.05 23.45 3.89
N SER A 195 0.52 22.67 2.91
CA SER A 195 1.30 23.13 1.74
C SER A 195 0.57 22.84 0.43
N PRO A 196 0.60 23.75 -0.56
CA PRO A 196 -0.03 23.53 -1.86
C PRO A 196 0.76 22.57 -2.77
N GLU A 197 2.06 22.38 -2.52
CA GLU A 197 2.96 21.64 -3.42
C GLU A 197 3.29 20.23 -2.91
N ASN A 198 3.24 20.05 -1.58
CA ASN A 198 3.64 18.81 -0.94
C ASN A 198 2.74 18.49 0.24
N LEU A 199 2.75 17.24 0.68
CA LEU A 199 2.00 16.83 1.87
C LEU A 199 2.73 17.28 3.14
N THR A 200 2.07 18.15 3.89
CA THR A 200 2.44 18.54 5.25
C THR A 200 1.16 18.61 6.06
N CYS A 201 1.09 17.90 7.18
CA CYS A 201 -0.07 17.93 8.07
C CYS A 201 0.44 18.04 9.52
N ALA A 202 0.57 19.28 10.01
CA ALA A 202 1.13 19.55 11.33
C ALA A 202 0.04 19.62 12.41
N TYR A 203 0.36 19.22 13.63
CA TYR A 203 -0.61 19.15 14.73
C TYR A 203 -1.48 20.42 14.90
N MET A 204 -2.80 20.23 14.99
CA MET A 204 -3.82 21.26 15.21
C MET A 204 -3.90 22.39 14.16
N THR A 205 -3.27 22.24 13.00
CA THR A 205 -3.52 23.12 11.84
C THR A 205 -4.88 22.82 11.20
N PRO A 206 -5.38 23.68 10.29
CA PRO A 206 -6.61 23.38 9.54
C PRO A 206 -6.53 22.08 8.72
N ALA A 207 -5.36 21.71 8.17
CA ALA A 207 -5.21 20.44 7.47
C ALA A 207 -5.35 19.24 8.42
N HIS A 208 -4.77 19.36 9.62
CA HIS A 208 -4.86 18.34 10.66
C HIS A 208 -6.29 18.13 11.16
N GLN A 209 -7.02 19.21 11.46
CA GLN A 209 -8.42 19.14 11.89
C GLN A 209 -9.34 18.55 10.80
N ARG A 210 -9.11 18.88 9.51
CA ARG A 210 -9.84 18.28 8.39
C ARG A 210 -9.51 16.80 8.22
N THR A 211 -8.24 16.41 8.38
CA THR A 211 -7.83 15.00 8.34
C THR A 211 -8.50 14.20 9.46
N ALA A 212 -8.49 14.73 10.69
CA ALA A 212 -9.14 14.11 11.84
C ALA A 212 -10.65 13.93 11.62
N SER A 213 -11.32 14.96 11.11
CA SER A 213 -12.75 14.91 10.77
C SER A 213 -13.05 13.86 9.71
N GLN A 214 -12.25 13.80 8.64
CA GLN A 214 -12.42 12.82 7.57
C GLN A 214 -12.23 11.38 8.05
N LEU A 215 -11.22 11.14 8.89
CA LEU A 215 -10.98 9.83 9.51
C LEU A 215 -12.16 9.42 10.40
N ARG A 216 -12.67 10.32 11.24
CA ARG A 216 -13.84 10.06 12.09
C ARG A 216 -15.05 9.67 11.25
N ASP A 217 -15.29 10.40 10.17
CA ASP A 217 -16.45 10.16 9.32
C ASP A 217 -16.32 8.81 8.60
N TRP A 218 -15.14 8.44 8.10
CA TRP A 218 -14.91 7.09 7.56
C TRP A 218 -15.02 5.97 8.59
N MET A 219 -14.59 6.19 9.84
CA MET A 219 -14.79 5.23 10.92
C MET A 219 -16.29 5.02 11.20
N ARG A 220 -17.09 6.10 11.22
CA ARG A 220 -18.55 6.01 11.37
C ARG A 220 -19.21 5.28 10.20
N GLU A 221 -18.81 5.61 8.97
CA GLU A 221 -19.27 4.92 7.76
C GLU A 221 -18.93 3.42 7.77
N ALA A 222 -17.77 3.06 8.33
CA ALA A 222 -17.37 1.66 8.53
C ALA A 222 -18.19 0.92 9.61
N GLY A 223 -19.03 1.63 10.38
CA GLY A 223 -19.86 1.06 11.43
C GLY A 223 -19.27 1.14 12.85
N MET A 224 -18.33 2.06 13.07
CA MET A 224 -17.73 2.30 14.38
C MET A 224 -18.46 3.41 15.13
N ASP A 225 -18.46 3.34 16.45
CA ASP A 225 -18.72 4.51 17.30
C ASP A 225 -17.44 5.36 17.36
N ALA A 226 -17.42 6.50 16.66
CA ALA A 226 -16.20 7.29 16.50
C ALA A 226 -16.32 8.75 16.92
N GLN A 227 -15.25 9.25 17.55
CA GLN A 227 -15.12 10.60 18.09
C GLN A 227 -13.67 11.12 17.98
N ILE A 228 -13.49 12.42 18.23
CA ILE A 228 -12.17 13.04 18.36
C ILE A 228 -12.01 13.43 19.82
N ASP A 229 -10.95 12.97 20.48
CA ASP A 229 -10.73 13.21 21.91
C ASP A 229 -10.08 14.58 22.22
N ALA A 230 -9.81 14.85 23.50
CA ALA A 230 -9.31 16.14 23.96
C ALA A 230 -7.85 16.47 23.56
N VAL A 231 -7.07 15.49 23.07
CA VAL A 231 -5.74 15.73 22.49
C VAL A 231 -5.78 15.68 20.95
N GLY A 232 -6.95 15.42 20.38
CA GLY A 232 -7.18 15.34 18.94
C GLY A 232 -7.08 13.94 18.35
N ASN A 233 -6.93 12.88 19.16
CA ASN A 233 -6.90 11.53 18.58
C ASN A 233 -8.27 11.23 17.98
N VAL A 234 -8.29 10.56 16.84
CA VAL A 234 -9.52 10.02 16.25
C VAL A 234 -9.69 8.60 16.75
N VAL A 235 -10.73 8.35 17.55
CA VAL A 235 -10.97 7.05 18.17
C VAL A 235 -12.26 6.48 17.61
N GLY A 236 -12.17 5.32 16.94
CA GLY A 236 -13.31 4.53 16.51
C GLY A 236 -13.38 3.22 17.28
N ARG A 237 -14.54 2.91 17.88
CA ARG A 237 -14.78 1.63 18.56
C ARG A 237 -15.72 0.75 17.76
N TYR A 238 -15.27 -0.46 17.46
CA TYR A 238 -16.10 -1.55 16.95
C TYR A 238 -16.38 -2.55 18.07
N ALA A 239 -17.63 -2.56 18.56
CA ALA A 239 -18.00 -3.35 19.72
C ALA A 239 -17.92 -4.85 19.45
N ALA A 240 -17.44 -5.61 20.44
CA ALA A 240 -17.47 -7.06 20.43
C ALA A 240 -18.90 -7.61 20.46
N GLY A 241 -19.04 -8.90 20.15
CA GLY A 241 -20.31 -9.61 20.41
C GLY A 241 -20.61 -9.78 21.91
N GLN A 242 -19.61 -9.69 22.78
CA GLN A 242 -19.73 -9.79 24.24
C GLN A 242 -19.39 -8.45 24.90
N PRO A 243 -20.28 -7.82 25.69
CA PRO A 243 -20.04 -6.50 26.29
C PRO A 243 -18.78 -6.42 27.14
N ASP A 244 -18.51 -7.45 27.94
CA ASP A 244 -17.40 -7.48 28.91
C ASP A 244 -16.07 -7.96 28.30
N ALA A 245 -16.00 -8.12 26.97
CA ALA A 245 -14.77 -8.50 26.30
C ALA A 245 -13.68 -7.43 26.49
N LYS A 246 -12.42 -7.85 26.45
CA LYS A 246 -11.28 -6.93 26.44
C LYS A 246 -11.18 -6.18 25.11
N THR A 247 -10.39 -5.12 25.08
CA THR A 247 -10.15 -4.31 23.87
C THR A 247 -8.79 -4.61 23.25
N LEU A 248 -8.76 -4.91 21.95
CA LEU A 248 -7.54 -4.81 21.14
C LEU A 248 -7.49 -3.41 20.52
N ILE A 249 -6.39 -2.70 20.75
CA ILE A 249 -6.16 -1.41 20.11
C ILE A 249 -5.30 -1.62 18.85
N THR A 250 -5.64 -0.93 17.78
CA THR A 250 -4.81 -0.80 16.59
C THR A 250 -4.86 0.64 16.11
N GLY A 251 -3.93 1.04 15.28
CA GLY A 251 -3.82 2.43 14.87
C GLY A 251 -2.40 2.83 14.59
N SER A 252 -2.26 4.11 14.28
CA SER A 252 -0.98 4.79 14.02
C SER A 252 -1.26 6.29 13.99
N HIS A 253 -0.34 7.11 13.51
CA HIS A 253 -0.46 8.57 13.47
C HIS A 253 -1.00 9.09 12.12
N TYR A 254 -1.55 10.31 12.11
CA TYR A 254 -2.06 10.93 10.87
C TYR A 254 -1.44 12.29 10.52
N ASP A 255 -0.65 12.86 11.44
CA ASP A 255 0.25 13.95 11.14
C ASP A 255 1.38 13.48 10.21
N THR A 256 2.11 14.41 9.63
CA THR A 256 3.24 14.09 8.76
C THR A 256 4.40 15.02 9.03
N VAL A 257 5.61 14.57 8.71
CA VAL A 257 6.72 15.49 8.43
C VAL A 257 6.39 16.47 7.30
N ARG A 258 7.23 17.51 7.17
CA ARG A 258 7.20 18.41 6.01
C ARG A 258 7.56 17.63 4.75
N ASN A 259 6.79 17.80 3.67
CA ASN A 259 6.97 17.06 2.42
C ASN A 259 7.00 15.54 2.65
N GLY A 260 6.09 15.05 3.49
CA GLY A 260 5.96 13.64 3.85
C GLY A 260 5.29 12.79 2.77
N GLY A 261 5.38 11.47 2.94
CA GLY A 261 4.61 10.51 2.15
C GLY A 261 3.18 10.36 2.68
N LYS A 262 2.26 9.86 1.84
CA LYS A 262 0.86 9.65 2.22
C LYS A 262 0.57 8.36 2.99
N TYR A 263 1.57 7.48 3.13
CA TYR A 263 1.42 6.17 3.74
C TYR A 263 1.93 6.11 5.18
N ASP A 264 2.95 6.91 5.49
CA ASP A 264 3.56 6.97 6.82
C ASP A 264 2.50 7.33 7.86
N GLY A 265 2.39 6.51 8.90
CA GLY A 265 1.29 6.54 9.86
C GLY A 265 -0.08 6.15 9.31
N ARG A 266 -0.57 6.92 8.34
CA ARG A 266 -1.94 6.86 7.82
C ARG A 266 -2.35 5.48 7.34
N LEU A 267 -1.43 4.69 6.77
CA LEU A 267 -1.71 3.31 6.37
C LEU A 267 -2.17 2.44 7.55
N GLY A 268 -1.57 2.61 8.73
CA GLY A 268 -1.90 1.90 9.95
C GLY A 268 -3.28 2.23 10.52
N ILE A 269 -3.89 3.33 10.07
CA ILE A 269 -5.26 3.73 10.42
C ILE A 269 -6.25 3.26 9.35
N LEU A 270 -5.94 3.47 8.08
CA LEU A 270 -6.86 3.19 6.97
C LEU A 270 -7.12 1.68 6.78
N LEU A 271 -6.10 0.85 6.98
CA LEU A 271 -6.21 -0.60 6.85
C LEU A 271 -7.23 -1.22 7.84
N PRO A 272 -7.16 -0.95 9.17
CA PRO A 272 -8.16 -1.48 10.08
C PRO A 272 -9.56 -0.87 9.89
N ILE A 273 -9.71 0.37 9.38
CA ILE A 273 -11.02 0.91 8.98
C ILE A 273 -11.64 0.06 7.85
N ALA A 274 -10.86 -0.31 6.83
CA ALA A 274 -11.34 -1.18 5.75
C ALA A 274 -11.75 -2.56 6.25
N LEU A 275 -10.98 -3.13 7.19
CA LEU A 275 -11.32 -4.40 7.84
C LEU A 275 -12.65 -4.30 8.59
N VAL A 276 -12.82 -3.27 9.42
CA VAL A 276 -14.06 -3.08 10.20
C VAL A 276 -15.26 -2.89 9.30
N ARG A 277 -15.14 -2.09 8.23
CA ARG A 277 -16.20 -1.92 7.25
C ARG A 277 -16.67 -3.27 6.69
N HIS A 278 -15.73 -4.11 6.28
CA HIS A 278 -16.03 -5.44 5.75
C HIS A 278 -16.70 -6.37 6.76
N LEU A 279 -16.22 -6.38 8.01
CA LEU A 279 -16.84 -7.14 9.09
C LEU A 279 -18.27 -6.65 9.35
N ASN A 280 -18.47 -5.33 9.39
CA ASN A 280 -19.77 -4.73 9.67
C ASN A 280 -20.78 -4.98 8.54
N GLU A 281 -20.37 -4.87 7.27
CA GLU A 281 -21.20 -5.20 6.10
C GLU A 281 -21.68 -6.67 6.11
N ARG A 282 -20.91 -7.57 6.74
CA ARG A 282 -21.24 -9.00 6.91
C ARG A 282 -21.97 -9.30 8.22
N GLY A 283 -22.18 -8.30 9.09
CA GLY A 283 -22.74 -8.49 10.42
C GLY A 283 -21.84 -9.29 11.38
N GLU A 284 -20.55 -9.41 11.10
CA GLU A 284 -19.60 -10.20 11.88
C GLU A 284 -19.02 -9.39 13.05
N ARG A 285 -19.02 -9.96 14.25
CA ARG A 285 -18.43 -9.35 15.44
C ARG A 285 -17.23 -10.16 15.93
N LEU A 286 -16.23 -9.45 16.44
CA LEU A 286 -15.02 -10.04 17.00
C LEU A 286 -15.26 -10.51 18.45
N PRO A 287 -14.45 -11.45 18.97
CA PRO A 287 -14.51 -11.88 20.38
C PRO A 287 -13.93 -10.84 21.36
N PHE A 288 -13.52 -9.68 20.86
CA PHE A 288 -12.97 -8.55 21.60
C PHE A 288 -13.44 -7.23 20.96
N HIS A 289 -13.42 -6.14 21.74
CA HIS A 289 -13.65 -4.81 21.15
C HIS A 289 -12.42 -4.45 20.31
N LEU A 290 -12.64 -3.90 19.12
CA LEU A 290 -11.55 -3.37 18.31
C LEU A 290 -11.63 -1.84 18.34
N GLU A 291 -10.60 -1.21 18.88
CA GLU A 291 -10.45 0.25 18.87
C GLU A 291 -9.40 0.63 17.83
N VAL A 292 -9.78 1.47 16.87
CA VAL A 292 -8.87 2.07 15.89
C VAL A 292 -8.58 3.49 16.34
N ILE A 293 -7.31 3.81 16.56
CA ILE A 293 -6.87 5.14 16.98
C ILE A 293 -6.01 5.76 15.89
N GLY A 294 -6.46 6.88 15.34
CA GLY A 294 -5.58 7.82 14.65
C GLY A 294 -4.95 8.76 15.68
N PHE A 295 -3.70 8.50 16.04
CA PHE A 295 -2.95 9.34 16.97
C PHE A 295 -2.71 10.72 16.35
N ALA A 296 -2.97 11.75 17.14
CA ALA A 296 -2.97 13.11 16.66
C ALA A 296 -1.57 13.63 16.31
N GLU A 297 -0.53 13.08 16.90
CA GLU A 297 0.83 13.57 16.73
C GLU A 297 1.85 12.49 17.12
N GLU A 298 2.83 12.30 16.26
CA GLU A 298 4.03 11.50 16.50
C GLU A 298 5.33 12.21 16.04
N GLU A 299 5.27 12.97 14.94
CA GLU A 299 6.44 13.47 14.20
C GLU A 299 7.08 14.73 14.80
N GLY A 300 6.39 15.41 15.71
CA GLY A 300 6.87 16.55 16.48
C GLY A 300 7.07 17.85 15.69
N VAL A 301 6.51 17.96 14.49
CA VAL A 301 6.81 19.05 13.55
C VAL A 301 6.49 20.45 14.09
N ARG A 302 5.37 20.61 14.80
CA ARG A 302 4.89 21.94 15.22
C ARG A 302 5.46 22.39 16.56
N PHE A 303 5.36 21.53 17.58
CA PHE A 303 5.70 21.88 18.96
C PHE A 303 7.00 21.23 19.47
N ARG A 304 7.68 20.41 18.65
CA ARG A 304 8.90 19.66 19.05
C ARG A 304 8.68 18.74 20.25
N SER A 305 7.44 18.31 20.44
CA SER A 305 7.05 17.22 21.32
C SER A 305 6.57 16.09 20.44
N THR A 306 7.00 14.86 20.73
CA THR A 306 6.54 13.65 20.05
C THR A 306 5.58 12.86 20.96
N PHE A 307 4.76 12.01 20.35
CA PHE A 307 3.90 11.04 21.05
C PHE A 307 2.81 11.66 21.95
N LEU A 308 2.28 12.83 21.61
CA LEU A 308 1.21 13.48 22.41
C LEU A 308 -0.03 12.59 22.53
N GLY A 309 -0.48 12.02 21.41
CA GLY A 309 -1.68 11.19 21.36
C GLY A 309 -1.57 9.91 22.19
N SER A 310 -0.47 9.18 22.03
CA SER A 310 -0.22 7.91 22.70
C SER A 310 0.14 8.08 24.18
N SER A 311 0.79 9.19 24.56
CA SER A 311 1.02 9.51 25.97
C SER A 311 -0.28 9.76 26.74
N ALA A 312 -1.30 10.37 26.12
CA ALA A 312 -2.62 10.52 26.72
C ALA A 312 -3.31 9.17 26.95
N ILE A 313 -3.26 8.27 25.97
CA ILE A 313 -3.82 6.91 26.06
C ILE A 313 -3.15 6.08 27.17
N THR A 314 -1.83 6.21 27.33
CA THR A 314 -1.08 5.51 28.39
C THR A 314 -1.16 6.20 29.77
N GLY A 315 -1.83 7.35 29.87
CA GLY A 315 -1.92 8.14 31.11
C GLY A 315 -0.61 8.80 31.52
N ARG A 316 0.32 9.00 30.58
CA ARG A 316 1.66 9.56 30.76
C ARG A 316 1.84 10.95 30.14
N PHE A 317 0.76 11.57 29.69
CA PHE A 317 0.80 12.92 29.13
C PHE A 317 1.40 13.91 30.15
N ASP A 318 2.42 14.66 29.75
CA ASP A 318 3.04 15.70 30.56
C ASP A 318 2.31 17.05 30.34
N PRO A 319 1.59 17.59 31.36
CA PRO A 319 0.88 18.85 31.22
C PRO A 319 1.78 20.05 30.88
N VAL A 320 3.09 19.98 31.14
CA VAL A 320 4.03 21.05 30.79
C VAL A 320 4.09 21.27 29.27
N LEU A 321 3.81 20.24 28.47
CA LEU A 321 3.77 20.32 27.00
C LEU A 321 2.72 21.32 26.51
N LEU A 322 1.64 21.55 27.28
CA LEU A 322 0.57 22.49 26.92
C LEU A 322 1.08 23.94 26.81
N ASP A 323 2.16 24.27 27.50
CA ASP A 323 2.73 25.61 27.53
C ASP A 323 3.86 25.79 26.48
N GLN A 324 4.25 24.72 25.77
CA GLN A 324 5.17 24.82 24.63
C GLN A 324 4.55 25.63 23.50
N GLN A 325 5.38 26.45 22.85
CA GLN A 325 4.99 27.34 21.77
C GLN A 325 5.56 26.86 20.44
N ASP A 326 4.80 27.05 19.36
CA ASP A 326 5.30 26.86 18.00
C ASP A 326 6.17 28.04 17.54
N SER A 327 6.64 28.00 16.30
CA SER A 327 7.51 29.04 15.73
C SER A 327 6.85 30.42 15.62
N GLU A 328 5.53 30.51 15.77
CA GLU A 328 4.75 31.75 15.72
C GLU A 328 4.37 32.24 17.13
N GLY A 329 4.79 31.54 18.18
CA GLY A 329 4.51 31.89 19.57
C GLY A 329 3.14 31.42 20.07
N VAL A 330 2.40 30.62 19.28
CA VAL A 330 1.11 30.06 19.71
C VAL A 330 1.41 28.86 20.62
N SER A 331 0.83 28.85 21.83
CA SER A 331 0.97 27.69 22.72
C SER A 331 0.10 26.52 22.30
N MET A 332 0.51 25.29 22.64
CA MET A 332 -0.29 24.08 22.39
C MET A 332 -1.68 24.18 23.02
N ARG A 333 -1.78 24.72 24.24
CA ARG A 333 -3.05 25.02 24.91
C ARG A 333 -3.96 25.92 24.05
N THR A 334 -3.39 26.98 23.47
CA THR A 334 -4.14 27.90 22.60
C THR A 334 -4.59 27.20 21.31
N ALA A 335 -3.72 26.38 20.71
CA ALA A 335 -4.05 25.62 19.50
C ALA A 335 -5.18 24.61 19.73
N LEU A 336 -5.13 23.86 20.84
CA LEU A 336 -6.19 22.94 21.26
C LEU A 336 -7.52 23.65 21.48
N ALA A 337 -7.50 24.75 22.25
CA ALA A 337 -8.71 25.53 22.52
C ALA A 337 -9.31 26.13 21.24
N ALA A 338 -8.46 26.61 20.31
CA ALA A 338 -8.91 27.12 19.01
C ALA A 338 -9.51 26.03 18.12
N ALA A 339 -9.07 24.78 18.27
CA ALA A 339 -9.65 23.61 17.62
C ALA A 339 -10.89 23.05 18.35
N GLY A 340 -11.29 23.65 19.47
CA GLY A 340 -12.48 23.25 20.24
C GLY A 340 -12.26 22.13 21.27
N HIS A 341 -11.00 21.83 21.60
CA HIS A 341 -10.66 20.83 22.62
C HIS A 341 -10.39 21.49 23.97
N ASP A 342 -10.82 20.84 25.06
CA ASP A 342 -10.49 21.25 26.42
C ASP A 342 -9.33 20.41 26.99
N PRO A 343 -8.13 21.00 27.21
CA PRO A 343 -7.00 20.28 27.79
C PRO A 343 -7.26 19.67 29.17
N ALA A 344 -8.28 20.14 29.90
CA ALA A 344 -8.65 19.55 31.19
C ALA A 344 -9.13 18.09 31.06
N ASP A 345 -9.68 17.72 29.90
CA ASP A 345 -10.23 16.39 29.63
C ASP A 345 -9.16 15.36 29.21
N ILE A 346 -7.92 15.79 28.96
CA ILE A 346 -6.83 14.90 28.48
C ILE A 346 -6.60 13.73 29.45
N LYS A 347 -6.69 13.98 30.76
CA LYS A 347 -6.48 12.94 31.77
C LYS A 347 -7.51 11.80 31.67
N ALA A 348 -8.72 12.09 31.19
CA ALA A 348 -9.79 11.10 31.05
C ALA A 348 -9.58 10.15 29.85
N ILE A 349 -8.63 10.45 28.95
CA ILE A 349 -8.30 9.62 27.78
C ILE A 349 -7.64 8.30 28.21
N ALA A 350 -6.92 8.31 29.33
CA ALA A 350 -6.11 7.17 29.79
C ALA A 350 -6.90 5.85 29.83
N ARG A 351 -6.31 4.79 29.27
CA ARG A 351 -6.90 3.45 29.24
C ARG A 351 -6.41 2.63 30.43
N ASP A 352 -7.31 1.85 31.02
CA ASP A 352 -6.95 0.85 32.02
C ASP A 352 -6.25 -0.35 31.34
N PRO A 353 -4.96 -0.63 31.61
CA PRO A 353 -4.26 -1.75 31.03
C PRO A 353 -4.94 -3.11 31.28
N ALA A 354 -5.67 -3.27 32.40
CA ALA A 354 -6.36 -4.52 32.70
C ALA A 354 -7.50 -4.82 31.71
N SER A 355 -8.07 -3.78 31.09
CA SER A 355 -9.13 -3.87 30.08
C SER A 355 -8.62 -4.21 28.67
N LEU A 356 -7.30 -4.18 28.44
CA LEU A 356 -6.70 -4.33 27.11
C LEU A 356 -6.19 -5.76 26.87
N LEU A 357 -6.24 -6.19 25.61
CA LEU A 357 -5.51 -7.35 25.10
C LEU A 357 -4.10 -6.99 24.65
N GLY A 358 -3.93 -5.80 24.09
CA GLY A 358 -2.66 -5.32 23.55
C GLY A 358 -2.86 -4.21 22.52
N PHE A 359 -1.76 -3.85 21.88
CA PHE A 359 -1.70 -2.89 20.77
C PHE A 359 -0.97 -3.54 19.59
N VAL A 360 -1.51 -3.40 18.39
CA VAL A 360 -0.88 -3.84 17.14
C VAL A 360 -0.92 -2.70 16.14
N GLU A 361 0.22 -2.36 15.56
CA GLU A 361 0.35 -1.34 14.54
C GLU A 361 0.81 -1.96 13.22
N VAL A 362 0.20 -1.50 12.12
CA VAL A 362 0.68 -1.80 10.77
C VAL A 362 1.36 -0.54 10.26
N HIS A 363 2.60 -0.68 9.82
CA HIS A 363 3.40 0.44 9.36
C HIS A 363 4.13 0.11 8.06
N ILE A 364 4.48 1.14 7.29
CA ILE A 364 5.44 0.97 6.21
C ILE A 364 6.83 0.68 6.81
N GLU A 365 7.66 -0.04 6.07
CA GLU A 365 8.99 -0.43 6.54
C GLU A 365 9.91 0.78 6.83
N GLN A 366 9.76 1.86 6.07
CA GLN A 366 10.67 3.03 6.01
C GLN A 366 12.15 2.71 5.66
N GLY A 367 12.50 1.43 5.54
CA GLY A 367 13.78 0.93 5.06
C GLY A 367 13.65 -0.01 3.85
N PRO A 368 14.75 -0.57 3.36
CA PRO A 368 14.76 -1.39 2.16
C PRO A 368 14.86 -2.90 2.41
N VAL A 369 14.83 -3.41 3.65
CA VAL A 369 15.03 -4.83 3.99
C VAL A 369 13.94 -5.74 3.39
N LEU A 370 12.65 -5.42 3.52
CA LEU A 370 11.59 -6.23 2.89
C LEU A 370 11.64 -6.07 1.38
N LEU A 371 11.91 -4.85 0.89
CA LEU A 371 12.09 -4.58 -0.55
C LEU A 371 13.21 -5.44 -1.15
N GLU A 372 14.40 -5.46 -0.55
CA GLU A 372 15.58 -6.23 -0.97
C GLU A 372 15.35 -7.73 -0.85
N ARG A 373 14.52 -8.17 0.10
CA ARG A 373 14.12 -9.57 0.26
C ARG A 373 12.96 -9.99 -0.64
N GLY A 374 12.35 -9.05 -1.38
CA GLY A 374 11.17 -9.31 -2.19
C GLY A 374 9.96 -9.77 -1.37
N LEU A 375 9.85 -9.32 -0.12
CA LEU A 375 8.77 -9.70 0.79
C LEU A 375 7.75 -8.56 0.96
N PRO A 376 6.43 -8.84 0.98
CA PRO A 376 5.41 -7.80 1.10
C PRO A 376 5.08 -7.41 2.54
N VAL A 377 5.48 -8.22 3.53
CA VAL A 377 5.15 -8.03 4.95
C VAL A 377 6.19 -8.70 5.86
N GLY A 378 6.42 -8.11 7.02
CA GLY A 378 7.20 -8.68 8.12
C GLY A 378 6.47 -8.51 9.45
N VAL A 379 6.73 -9.40 10.40
CA VAL A 379 6.29 -9.27 11.80
C VAL A 379 7.53 -8.98 12.63
N VAL A 380 7.50 -7.90 13.41
CA VAL A 380 8.64 -7.36 14.18
C VAL A 380 8.48 -7.64 15.66
#